data_AF-A0A3D3R017-F1
#
_entry.id   AF-A0A3D3R017-F1
#
_cell.length_a   1.000
_cell.length_b   1.000
_cell.length_c   1.000
_cell.angle_alpha   90.00
_cell.angle_beta   90.00
_cell.angle_gamma   90.00
#
_symmetry.space_group_name_H-M   'P 1'
#
loop_
_entity.id
_entity.type
_entity.pdbx_description
1 polymer ?
#
loop_
_entity_poly.entity_id
_entity_poly.type
_entity_poly.pdbx_seq_one_letter_code
_entity_poly.pdbx_strand_id
1 'polypeptide(L)'
;MLANANLINGLILLLGMILCYLFVLIPFLIYYAIQHMRSPQLILLPEEDWSDYLTGKCRAESDWSRTNQFESVGVYRWQQNYIIVWENESRATFFQTTLSPYGRFHSFTTIFAEDYTLITANDREALIFPAPPGRFVQSFGVEQTGILNEKHQAAISDLMRVKHLELPDEFPEFEDAYLASLRQQHEFVRSVFFYPIRGIWWYHVGRRVKFNRPIDIQQVILEN
;
A
#
# COMPACT_ATOMS: atom_id res chain seq x y z
N MET A 1 -42.06 -32.61 -4.63
CA MET A 1 -40.68 -33.10 -4.84
C MET A 1 -39.85 -32.23 -5.80
N LEU A 2 -40.43 -31.62 -6.85
CA LEU A 2 -39.70 -30.74 -7.80
C LEU A 2 -39.09 -29.47 -7.18
N ALA A 3 -39.73 -28.86 -6.19
CA ALA A 3 -39.20 -27.65 -5.52
C ALA A 3 -37.89 -27.91 -4.75
N ASN A 4 -37.74 -29.10 -4.15
CA ASN A 4 -36.52 -29.48 -3.42
C ASN A 4 -35.35 -29.77 -4.37
N ALA A 5 -35.60 -30.36 -5.55
CA ALA A 5 -34.57 -30.60 -6.54
C ALA A 5 -34.00 -29.29 -7.12
N ASN A 6 -34.86 -28.30 -7.36
CA ASN A 6 -34.44 -26.98 -7.82
C ASN A 6 -33.65 -26.21 -6.75
N LEU A 7 -34.04 -26.33 -5.48
CA LEU A 7 -33.29 -25.75 -4.36
C LEU A 7 -31.89 -26.38 -4.21
N ILE A 8 -31.81 -27.72 -4.27
CA ILE A 8 -30.55 -28.47 -4.17
C ILE A 8 -29.62 -28.13 -5.34
N ASN A 9 -30.13 -28.12 -6.56
CA ASN A 9 -29.35 -27.72 -7.75
C ASN A 9 -28.87 -26.26 -7.65
N GLY A 10 -29.71 -25.36 -7.15
CA GLY A 10 -29.33 -23.97 -6.89
C GLY A 10 -28.20 -23.84 -5.86
N LEU A 11 -28.26 -24.61 -4.77
CA LEU A 11 -27.21 -24.65 -3.75
C LEU A 11 -25.89 -25.22 -4.30
N ILE A 12 -25.96 -26.26 -5.13
CA ILE A 12 -24.77 -26.84 -5.79
C ILE A 12 -24.12 -25.82 -6.72
N LEU A 13 -24.91 -25.10 -7.53
CA LEU A 13 -24.39 -24.05 -8.41
C LEU A 13 -23.76 -22.91 -7.61
N LEU A 14 -24.42 -22.45 -6.55
CA LEU A 14 -23.89 -21.41 -5.66
C LEU A 14 -22.57 -21.86 -5.01
N LEU A 15 -22.51 -23.09 -4.50
CA LEU A 15 -21.29 -23.65 -3.93
C LEU A 15 -20.17 -23.71 -4.98
N GLY A 16 -20.48 -24.18 -6.20
CA GLY A 16 -19.54 -24.22 -7.32
C GLY A 16 -19.01 -22.82 -7.68
N MET A 17 -19.87 -21.81 -7.71
CA MET A 17 -19.46 -20.42 -7.96
C MET A 17 -18.56 -19.88 -6.86
N ILE A 18 -18.87 -20.15 -5.58
CA ILE A 18 -18.04 -19.73 -4.45
C ILE A 18 -16.66 -20.40 -4.53
N LEU A 19 -16.61 -21.70 -4.84
CA LEU A 19 -15.35 -22.43 -5.00
C LEU A 19 -14.52 -21.90 -6.18
N CYS A 20 -15.14 -21.64 -7.34
CA CYS A 20 -14.45 -21.02 -8.48
C CYS A 20 -13.94 -19.61 -8.14
N TYR A 21 -14.73 -18.80 -7.44
CA TYR A 21 -14.31 -17.47 -7.00
C TYR A 21 -13.09 -17.54 -6.07
N LEU A 22 -13.15 -18.39 -5.03
CA LEU A 22 -12.09 -18.49 -4.03
C LEU A 22 -10.83 -19.14 -4.56
N PHE A 23 -10.92 -20.24 -5.31
CA PHE A 23 -9.77 -21.06 -5.68
C PHE A 23 -9.25 -20.85 -7.10
N VAL A 24 -10.00 -20.14 -7.95
CA VAL A 24 -9.57 -19.84 -9.32
C VAL A 24 -9.39 -18.33 -9.50
N LEU A 25 -10.45 -17.54 -9.31
CA LEU A 25 -10.41 -16.11 -9.62
C LEU A 25 -9.42 -15.34 -8.74
N ILE A 26 -9.52 -15.46 -7.41
CA ILE A 26 -8.64 -14.74 -6.49
C ILE A 26 -7.16 -15.11 -6.71
N PRO A 27 -6.76 -16.40 -6.72
CA PRO A 27 -5.38 -16.78 -7.00
C PRO A 27 -4.88 -16.27 -8.34
N PHE A 28 -5.73 -16.29 -9.38
CA PHE A 28 -5.38 -15.76 -10.70
C PHE A 28 -5.12 -14.25 -10.66
N LEU A 29 -5.99 -13.47 -10.00
CA LEU A 29 -5.80 -12.03 -9.83
C LEU A 29 -4.55 -11.69 -9.04
N ILE A 30 -4.27 -12.43 -7.96
CA ILE A 30 -3.06 -12.27 -7.15
C ILE A 30 -1.81 -12.60 -7.97
N TYR A 31 -1.85 -13.70 -8.73
CA TYR A 31 -0.77 -14.07 -9.64
C TYR A 31 -0.51 -12.96 -10.66
N TYR A 32 -1.57 -12.47 -11.32
CA TYR A 32 -1.47 -11.42 -12.33
C TYR A 32 -0.91 -10.11 -11.74
N ALA A 33 -1.42 -9.66 -10.59
CA ALA A 33 -0.95 -8.46 -9.91
C ALA A 33 0.55 -8.55 -9.57
N ILE A 34 1.02 -9.69 -9.07
CA ILE A 34 2.44 -9.93 -8.79
C ILE A 34 3.27 -9.97 -10.07
N GLN A 35 2.79 -10.57 -11.16
CA GLN A 35 3.53 -10.54 -12.42
C GLN A 35 3.69 -9.11 -12.97
N HIS A 36 2.70 -8.23 -12.77
CA HIS A 36 2.82 -6.82 -13.12
C HIS A 36 3.86 -6.08 -12.27
N MET A 37 4.15 -6.52 -11.04
CA MET A 37 5.22 -5.90 -10.23
C MET A 37 6.64 -6.30 -10.66
N ARG A 38 6.80 -7.22 -11.62
CA ARG A 38 8.11 -7.76 -12.03
C ARG A 38 9.03 -6.71 -12.69
N SER A 39 8.47 -5.75 -13.39
CA SER A 39 9.23 -4.72 -14.12
C SER A 39 8.69 -3.33 -13.79
N PRO A 40 8.87 -2.84 -12.56
CA PRO A 40 8.20 -1.63 -12.10
C PRO A 40 8.69 -0.36 -12.84
N GLN A 41 9.90 -0.37 -13.41
CA GLN A 41 10.42 0.73 -14.25
C GLN A 41 9.61 0.93 -15.53
N LEU A 42 8.99 -0.13 -16.05
CA LEU A 42 8.17 -0.05 -17.26
C LEU A 42 6.78 0.51 -16.98
N ILE A 43 6.49 0.82 -15.72
CA ILE A 43 5.14 1.01 -15.21
C ILE A 43 5.00 2.35 -14.50
N LEU A 44 6.05 2.83 -13.85
CA LEU A 44 6.12 4.18 -13.29
C LEU A 44 6.69 5.11 -14.36
N LEU A 45 5.83 5.90 -14.99
CA LEU A 45 6.24 6.83 -16.05
C LEU A 45 6.09 8.27 -15.53
N PRO A 46 7.15 9.09 -15.54
CA PRO A 46 7.02 10.50 -15.17
C PRO A 46 6.11 11.22 -16.17
N GLU A 47 5.24 12.09 -15.66
CA GLU A 47 4.39 12.97 -16.47
C GLU A 47 5.08 14.34 -16.61
N GLU A 48 5.23 14.84 -17.84
CA GLU A 48 6.00 16.05 -18.12
C GLU A 48 5.26 17.36 -17.79
N ASP A 49 3.93 17.40 -17.97
CA ASP A 49 3.09 18.56 -17.62
C ASP A 49 2.13 18.22 -16.49
N TRP A 50 2.56 18.51 -15.26
CA TRP A 50 1.86 18.14 -14.04
C TRP A 50 1.31 19.33 -13.24
N SER A 51 1.39 20.53 -13.80
CA SER A 51 0.93 21.78 -13.17
C SER A 51 -0.55 21.74 -12.77
N ASP A 52 -1.41 21.19 -13.63
CA ASP A 52 -2.85 21.01 -13.38
C ASP A 52 -3.14 20.04 -12.22
N TYR A 53 -2.29 19.03 -12.02
CA TYR A 53 -2.47 18.09 -10.90
C TYR A 53 -2.25 18.78 -9.56
N LEU A 54 -1.23 19.64 -9.46
CA LEU A 54 -0.94 20.35 -8.22
C LEU A 54 -1.94 21.48 -7.94
N THR A 55 -2.33 22.23 -8.96
CA THR A 55 -3.13 23.46 -8.80
C THR A 55 -4.63 23.22 -8.90
N GLY A 56 -5.05 22.16 -9.59
CA GLY A 56 -6.44 21.75 -9.76
C GLY A 56 -6.79 20.54 -8.92
N LYS A 57 -6.36 19.35 -9.37
CA LYS A 57 -6.87 18.06 -8.83
C LYS A 57 -6.47 17.81 -7.37
N CYS A 58 -5.24 18.14 -6.99
CA CYS A 58 -4.65 17.90 -5.68
C CYS A 58 -4.27 19.21 -4.97
N ARG A 59 -5.05 20.28 -5.18
CA ARG A 59 -4.74 21.60 -4.59
C ARG A 59 -4.66 21.56 -3.07
N ALA A 60 -5.61 20.91 -2.42
CA ALA A 60 -5.65 20.82 -0.97
C ALA A 60 -4.42 20.10 -0.41
N GLU A 61 -4.00 19.02 -1.06
CA GLU A 61 -2.79 18.27 -0.74
C GLU A 61 -1.54 19.11 -0.97
N SER A 62 -1.44 19.82 -2.10
CA SER A 62 -0.33 20.73 -2.39
C SER A 62 -0.21 21.87 -1.36
N ASP A 63 -1.33 22.48 -0.98
CA ASP A 63 -1.37 23.56 0.01
C ASP A 63 -0.97 23.04 1.40
N TRP A 64 -1.43 21.83 1.78
CA TRP A 64 -1.04 21.16 3.01
C TRP A 64 0.46 20.82 3.01
N SER A 65 0.98 20.23 1.92
CA SER A 65 2.40 19.87 1.78
C SER A 65 3.30 21.07 1.97
N ARG A 66 2.99 22.19 1.30
CA ARG A 66 3.75 23.43 1.43
C ARG A 66 3.79 23.97 2.86
N THR A 67 2.69 23.83 3.59
CA THR A 67 2.60 24.29 4.99
C THR A 67 3.36 23.36 5.95
N ASN A 68 3.68 22.12 5.53
CA ASN A 68 4.31 21.09 6.36
C ASN A 68 5.72 20.72 5.86
N GLN A 69 6.39 21.61 5.11
CA GLN A 69 7.77 21.43 4.62
C GLN A 69 7.94 20.21 3.70
N PHE A 70 6.97 20.01 2.81
CA PHE A 70 7.03 19.03 1.75
C PHE A 70 7.11 19.72 0.39
N GLU A 71 8.18 19.46 -0.35
CA GLU A 71 8.41 19.96 -1.71
C GLU A 71 7.91 18.98 -2.75
N SER A 72 7.33 19.48 -3.84
CA SER A 72 6.79 18.62 -4.90
C SER A 72 7.91 18.04 -5.77
N VAL A 73 7.93 16.72 -5.91
CA VAL A 73 8.96 16.00 -6.67
C VAL A 73 8.50 15.77 -8.11
N GLY A 74 7.27 15.30 -8.27
CA GLY A 74 6.73 14.98 -9.58
C GLY A 74 5.41 14.22 -9.52
N VAL A 75 4.92 13.93 -10.72
CA VAL A 75 3.74 13.09 -10.94
C VAL A 75 4.13 11.91 -11.80
N TYR A 76 3.75 10.72 -11.35
CA TYR A 76 4.06 9.48 -12.02
C TYR A 76 2.77 8.77 -12.38
N ARG A 77 2.66 8.31 -13.62
CA ARG A 77 1.56 7.47 -14.05
C ARG A 77 1.90 6.01 -13.78
N TRP A 78 0.97 5.32 -13.13
CA TRP A 78 0.95 3.88 -12.97
C TRP A 78 -0.36 3.32 -13.53
N GLN A 79 -0.31 2.79 -14.76
CA GLN A 79 -1.50 2.32 -15.49
C GLN A 79 -2.58 3.42 -15.59
N GLN A 80 -3.71 3.25 -14.91
CA GLN A 80 -4.81 4.23 -14.85
C GLN A 80 -4.72 5.17 -13.64
N ASN A 81 -3.70 4.99 -12.79
CA ASN A 81 -3.50 5.78 -11.59
C ASN A 81 -2.44 6.85 -11.82
N TYR A 82 -2.59 7.99 -11.16
CA TYR A 82 -1.57 9.04 -11.10
C TYR A 82 -1.11 9.19 -9.66
N ILE A 83 0.19 9.13 -9.43
CA ILE A 83 0.84 9.24 -8.14
C ILE A 83 1.54 10.59 -8.10
N ILE A 84 1.02 11.49 -7.28
CA ILE A 84 1.63 12.80 -7.03
C ILE A 84 2.46 12.66 -5.76
N VAL A 85 3.71 13.14 -5.80
CA VAL A 85 4.68 12.91 -4.74
C VAL A 85 5.26 14.22 -4.25
N TRP A 86 5.40 14.30 -2.94
CA TRP A 86 6.15 15.34 -2.25
C TRP A 86 7.17 14.73 -1.29
N GLU A 87 8.32 15.36 -1.16
CA GLU A 87 9.45 14.99 -0.28
C GLU A 87 9.56 15.95 0.88
N ASN A 88 9.80 15.44 2.09
CA ASN A 88 10.06 16.30 3.24
C ASN A 88 11.47 16.90 3.15
N GLU A 89 11.59 18.20 3.43
CA GLU A 89 12.88 18.92 3.36
C GLU A 89 13.92 18.44 4.39
N SER A 90 13.48 17.81 5.49
CA SER A 90 14.32 17.53 6.65
C SER A 90 14.43 16.05 7.03
N ARG A 91 13.68 15.18 6.34
CA ARG A 91 13.55 13.76 6.67
C ARG A 91 13.40 12.95 5.39
N ALA A 92 13.84 11.69 5.41
CA ALA A 92 13.57 10.72 4.36
C ALA A 92 12.10 10.26 4.37
N THR A 93 11.17 11.20 4.28
CA THR A 93 9.73 10.99 4.31
C THR A 93 9.11 11.52 3.02
N PHE A 94 8.37 10.66 2.34
CA PHE A 94 7.55 10.99 1.18
C PHE A 94 6.09 11.06 1.57
N PHE A 95 5.39 12.07 1.06
CA PHE A 95 3.94 12.11 1.00
C PHE A 95 3.48 11.83 -0.42
N GLN A 96 2.50 10.94 -0.57
CA GLN A 96 1.98 10.53 -1.86
C GLN A 96 0.47 10.63 -1.88
N THR A 97 -0.05 11.15 -3.00
CA THR A 97 -1.48 11.10 -3.33
C THR A 97 -1.67 10.30 -4.60
N THR A 98 -2.43 9.21 -4.52
CA THR A 98 -2.79 8.41 -5.69
C THR A 98 -4.21 8.77 -6.13
N LEU A 99 -4.34 9.27 -7.36
CA LEU A 99 -5.61 9.44 -8.06
C LEU A 99 -5.91 8.17 -8.85
N SER A 100 -6.97 7.48 -8.48
CA SER A 100 -7.42 6.23 -9.09
C SER A 100 -8.87 6.38 -9.59
N PRO A 101 -9.32 5.56 -10.57
CA PRO A 101 -10.74 5.48 -10.91
C PRO A 101 -11.65 5.16 -9.72
N TYR A 102 -11.11 4.54 -8.66
CA TYR A 102 -11.83 4.14 -7.46
C TYR A 102 -11.83 5.19 -6.34
N GLY A 103 -11.07 6.28 -6.50
CA GLY A 103 -10.99 7.34 -5.50
C GLY A 103 -9.59 7.92 -5.35
N ARG A 104 -9.42 8.65 -4.25
CA ARG A 104 -8.18 9.31 -3.88
C ARG A 104 -7.60 8.64 -2.64
N PHE A 105 -6.34 8.26 -2.72
CA PHE A 105 -5.62 7.60 -1.63
C PHE A 105 -4.41 8.41 -1.23
N HIS A 106 -4.10 8.39 0.05
CA HIS A 106 -3.01 9.14 0.66
C HIS A 106 -2.10 8.19 1.41
N SER A 107 -0.79 8.35 1.24
CA SER A 107 0.18 7.58 2.00
C SER A 107 1.41 8.41 2.36
N PHE A 108 1.91 8.19 3.56
CA PHE A 108 3.24 8.63 3.99
C PHE A 108 4.18 7.45 4.02
N THR A 109 5.39 7.63 3.48
CA THR A 109 6.44 6.62 3.48
C THR A 109 7.69 7.23 4.10
N THR A 110 8.20 6.66 5.20
CA THR A 110 9.49 7.05 5.77
C THR A 110 10.50 5.93 5.60
N ILE A 111 11.70 6.28 5.19
CA ILE A 111 12.85 5.38 5.09
C ILE A 111 13.77 5.61 6.28
N PHE A 112 14.18 4.52 6.89
CA PHE A 112 15.15 4.48 7.98
C PHE A 112 16.48 3.96 7.44
N ALA A 113 17.54 4.06 8.24
CA ALA A 113 18.81 3.40 7.98
C ALA A 113 18.60 1.88 7.78
N GLU A 114 19.53 1.23 7.08
CA GLU A 114 19.46 -0.21 6.74
C GLU A 114 18.19 -0.60 5.92
N ASP A 115 17.67 0.33 5.12
CA ASP A 115 16.53 0.13 4.20
C ASP A 115 15.20 -0.29 4.88
N TYR A 116 15.05 -0.05 6.19
CA TYR A 116 13.75 -0.22 6.84
C TYR A 116 12.77 0.85 6.36
N THR A 117 11.50 0.49 6.22
CA THR A 117 10.48 1.42 5.72
C THR A 117 9.22 1.40 6.58
N LEU A 118 8.61 2.57 6.75
CA LEU A 118 7.29 2.74 7.34
C LEU A 118 6.35 3.33 6.33
N ILE A 119 5.22 2.67 6.08
CA ILE A 119 4.11 3.18 5.28
C ILE A 119 2.89 3.39 6.16
N THR A 120 2.27 4.55 6.04
CA THR A 120 1.00 4.89 6.69
C THR A 120 0.02 5.40 5.65
N ALA A 121 -1.02 4.62 5.36
CA ALA A 121 -1.98 4.90 4.29
C ALA A 121 -3.40 5.13 4.81
N ASN A 122 -4.23 5.81 4.01
CA ASN A 122 -5.65 6.01 4.32
C ASN A 122 -6.58 4.90 3.80
N ASP A 123 -6.02 3.92 3.08
CA ASP A 123 -6.79 2.94 2.33
C ASP A 123 -6.32 1.51 2.58
N ARG A 124 -7.24 0.56 2.39
CA ARG A 124 -6.98 -0.86 2.62
C ARG A 124 -6.12 -1.49 1.53
N GLU A 125 -5.99 -0.87 0.37
CA GLU A 125 -5.20 -1.40 -0.76
C GLU A 125 -3.70 -1.33 -0.46
N ALA A 126 -3.26 -0.42 0.41
CA ALA A 126 -1.89 -0.47 0.97
C ALA A 126 -1.55 -1.80 1.70
N LEU A 127 -2.56 -2.58 2.11
CA LEU A 127 -2.41 -3.89 2.78
C LEU A 127 -2.74 -5.07 1.85
N ILE A 128 -2.80 -4.85 0.53
CA ILE A 128 -3.18 -5.89 -0.44
C ILE A 128 -2.25 -7.12 -0.38
N PHE A 129 -0.97 -6.92 -0.09
CA PHE A 129 0.02 -7.98 0.08
C PHE A 129 0.65 -7.95 1.49
N PRO A 130 1.16 -9.10 1.97
CA PRO A 130 1.93 -9.13 3.21
C PRO A 130 3.23 -8.34 3.04
N ALA A 131 3.58 -7.53 4.03
CA ALA A 131 4.81 -6.74 3.99
C ALA A 131 6.05 -7.64 4.15
N PRO A 132 7.13 -7.41 3.39
CA PRO A 132 8.41 -8.06 3.60
C PRO A 132 9.02 -7.71 4.96
N PRO A 133 9.98 -8.53 5.45
CA PRO A 133 10.81 -8.14 6.60
C PRO A 133 11.43 -6.76 6.40
N GLY A 134 11.49 -5.97 7.46
CA GLY A 134 11.99 -4.59 7.43
C GLY A 134 10.98 -3.53 6.96
N ARG A 135 9.82 -3.96 6.43
CA ARG A 135 8.76 -3.04 6.00
C ARG A 135 7.58 -3.06 6.95
N PHE A 136 7.32 -1.92 7.57
CA PHE A 136 6.18 -1.68 8.44
C PHE A 136 5.08 -0.98 7.65
N VAL A 137 3.86 -1.51 7.73
CA VAL A 137 2.70 -0.94 7.03
C VAL A 137 1.53 -0.84 8.00
N GLN A 138 0.97 0.36 8.12
CA GLN A 138 -0.29 0.62 8.81
C GLN A 138 -1.23 1.37 7.88
N SER A 139 -2.52 1.11 8.04
CA SER A 139 -3.56 1.73 7.24
C SER A 139 -4.77 2.04 8.11
N PHE A 140 -5.32 3.24 7.91
CA PHE A 140 -6.45 3.75 8.68
C PHE A 140 -7.49 4.34 7.73
N GLY A 141 -8.78 4.15 7.98
CA GLY A 141 -9.85 4.78 7.18
C GLY A 141 -10.02 6.27 7.49
N VAL A 142 -8.96 7.06 7.35
CA VAL A 142 -8.91 8.48 7.71
C VAL A 142 -8.60 9.30 6.46
N GLU A 143 -9.56 10.10 6.01
CA GLU A 143 -9.42 10.89 4.77
C GLU A 143 -8.60 12.18 4.95
N GLN A 144 -8.42 12.65 6.18
CA GLN A 144 -7.73 13.91 6.47
C GLN A 144 -6.21 13.70 6.52
N THR A 145 -5.48 14.36 5.60
CA THR A 145 -4.02 14.30 5.49
C THR A 145 -3.30 14.64 6.80
N GLY A 146 -3.77 15.65 7.53
CA GLY A 146 -3.18 16.05 8.82
C GLY A 146 -3.23 14.94 9.88
N ILE A 147 -4.40 14.32 10.07
CA ILE A 147 -4.56 13.21 11.02
C ILE A 147 -3.73 11.99 10.58
N LEU A 148 -3.65 11.73 9.27
CA LEU A 148 -2.83 10.65 8.74
C LEU A 148 -1.33 10.90 9.02
N ASN A 149 -0.86 12.14 8.85
CA ASN A 149 0.51 12.54 9.19
C ASN A 149 0.76 12.38 10.70
N GLU A 150 -0.14 12.81 11.57
CA GLU A 150 0.01 12.62 13.02
C GLU A 150 0.22 11.15 13.40
N LYS A 151 -0.57 10.24 12.79
CA LYS A 151 -0.41 8.78 12.97
C LYS A 151 0.92 8.28 12.43
N HIS A 152 1.40 8.85 11.32
CA HIS A 152 2.69 8.52 10.76
C HIS A 152 3.83 8.94 11.69
N GLN A 153 3.81 10.18 12.17
CA GLN A 153 4.84 10.72 13.08
C GLN A 153 4.89 9.98 14.42
N ALA A 154 3.72 9.60 14.95
CA ALA A 154 3.64 8.76 16.15
C ALA A 154 4.34 7.41 15.92
N ALA A 155 4.07 6.75 14.78
CA ALA A 155 4.69 5.47 14.45
C ALA A 155 6.20 5.57 14.17
N ILE A 156 6.67 6.66 13.55
CA ILE A 156 8.12 6.93 13.43
C ILE A 156 8.74 6.99 14.83
N SER A 157 8.17 7.79 15.72
CA SER A 157 8.67 7.97 17.08
C SER A 157 8.71 6.66 17.85
N ASP A 158 7.67 5.83 17.71
CA ASP A 158 7.63 4.50 18.34
C ASP A 158 8.65 3.52 17.75
N LEU A 159 8.84 3.50 16.44
CA LEU A 159 9.83 2.64 15.80
C LEU A 159 11.26 3.04 16.19
N MET A 160 11.56 4.34 16.23
CA MET A 160 12.86 4.83 16.71
C MET A 160 13.08 4.47 18.18
N ARG A 161 12.04 4.59 19.02
CA ARG A 161 12.14 4.33 20.46
C ARG A 161 12.22 2.84 20.82
N VAL A 162 11.40 2.01 20.18
CA VAL A 162 11.19 0.60 20.55
C VAL A 162 12.04 -0.35 19.72
N LYS A 163 12.20 -0.05 18.43
CA LYS A 163 13.01 -0.86 17.50
C LYS A 163 14.40 -0.28 17.25
N HIS A 164 14.72 0.86 17.88
CA HIS A 164 16.01 1.54 17.75
C HIS A 164 16.39 1.82 16.29
N LEU A 165 15.38 2.10 15.45
CA LEU A 165 15.63 2.51 14.07
C LEU A 165 16.17 3.94 14.04
N GLU A 166 17.12 4.19 13.15
CA GLU A 166 17.71 5.50 12.93
C GLU A 166 17.22 6.06 11.59
N LEU A 167 17.14 7.39 11.49
CA LEU A 167 16.87 8.03 10.20
C LEU A 167 18.17 8.11 9.40
N PRO A 168 18.13 7.96 8.07
CA PRO A 168 19.33 8.03 7.26
C PRO A 168 19.84 9.47 7.18
N ASP A 169 21.16 9.62 7.07
CA ASP A 169 21.82 10.92 6.86
C ASP A 169 21.63 11.43 5.42
N GLU A 170 21.51 10.51 4.45
CA GLU A 170 21.26 10.80 3.05
C GLU A 170 19.82 10.43 2.67
N PHE A 171 19.15 11.32 1.94
CA PHE A 171 17.78 11.11 1.51
C PHE A 171 17.77 10.45 0.14
N PRO A 172 17.22 9.23 0.01
CA PRO A 172 17.15 8.57 -1.29
C PRO A 172 16.15 9.30 -2.19
N GLU A 173 16.42 9.30 -3.49
CA GLU A 173 15.44 9.79 -4.48
C GLU A 173 14.18 8.93 -4.45
N PHE A 174 13.01 9.58 -4.57
CA PHE A 174 11.72 8.89 -4.53
C PHE A 174 11.63 7.72 -5.51
N GLU A 175 12.01 7.92 -6.76
CA GLU A 175 11.84 6.91 -7.82
C GLU A 175 12.63 5.64 -7.51
N ASP A 176 13.90 5.77 -7.12
CA ASP A 176 14.76 4.65 -6.76
C ASP A 176 14.22 3.90 -5.54
N ALA A 177 13.86 4.62 -4.49
CA ALA A 177 13.28 4.04 -3.28
C ALA A 177 11.96 3.30 -3.56
N TYR A 178 11.09 3.91 -4.37
CA TYR A 178 9.79 3.33 -4.71
C TYR A 178 9.95 2.06 -5.56
N LEU A 179 10.82 2.10 -6.57
CA LEU A 179 11.10 0.95 -7.43
C LEU A 179 11.77 -0.19 -6.65
N ALA A 180 12.71 0.11 -5.76
CA ALA A 180 13.32 -0.87 -4.86
C ALA A 180 12.27 -1.54 -3.96
N SER A 181 11.38 -0.74 -3.37
CA SER A 181 10.27 -1.21 -2.53
C SER A 181 9.30 -2.12 -3.28
N LEU A 182 9.00 -1.83 -4.56
CA LEU A 182 8.17 -2.71 -5.39
C LEU A 182 8.86 -4.02 -5.74
N ARG A 183 10.16 -3.99 -6.08
CA ARG A 183 10.95 -5.21 -6.36
C ARG A 183 11.01 -6.11 -5.12
N GLN A 184 11.30 -5.55 -3.96
CA GLN A 184 11.36 -6.29 -2.69
C GLN A 184 10.01 -6.94 -2.36
N GLN A 185 8.91 -6.21 -2.52
CA GLN A 185 7.55 -6.73 -2.30
C GLN A 185 7.24 -7.90 -3.24
N HIS A 186 7.60 -7.78 -4.53
CA HIS A 186 7.44 -8.82 -5.53
C HIS A 186 8.22 -10.09 -5.19
N GLU A 187 9.50 -9.94 -4.86
CA GLU A 187 10.37 -11.06 -4.50
C GLU A 187 9.89 -11.77 -3.24
N PHE A 188 9.52 -11.00 -2.21
CA PHE A 188 9.02 -11.56 -0.96
C PHE A 188 7.75 -12.36 -1.16
N VAL A 189 6.75 -11.82 -1.84
CA VAL A 189 5.49 -12.54 -2.07
C VAL A 189 5.74 -13.82 -2.85
N ARG A 190 6.64 -13.80 -3.85
CA ARG A 190 6.99 -14.99 -4.63
C ARG A 190 7.79 -16.03 -3.86
N SER A 191 8.55 -15.63 -2.84
CA SER A 191 9.27 -16.55 -1.96
C SER A 191 8.34 -17.42 -1.12
N VAL A 192 7.09 -16.97 -0.90
CA VAL A 192 6.11 -17.71 -0.12
C VAL A 192 5.58 -18.90 -0.92
N PHE A 193 5.76 -20.12 -0.39
CA PHE A 193 5.24 -21.34 -0.99
C PHE A 193 3.72 -21.27 -1.19
N PHE A 194 3.25 -21.54 -2.41
CA PHE A 194 1.84 -21.39 -2.82
C PHE A 194 1.24 -19.99 -2.53
N TYR A 195 2.01 -18.92 -2.74
CA TYR A 195 1.55 -17.55 -2.49
C TYR A 195 0.19 -17.18 -3.10
N PRO A 196 -0.23 -17.65 -4.30
CA PRO A 196 -1.54 -17.28 -4.84
C PRO A 196 -2.69 -17.85 -3.99
N ILE A 197 -2.51 -19.04 -3.42
CA ILE A 197 -3.50 -19.70 -2.56
C ILE A 197 -3.46 -19.08 -1.17
N ARG A 198 -2.27 -18.89 -0.59
CA ARG A 198 -2.12 -18.21 0.71
C ARG A 198 -2.62 -16.76 0.66
N GLY A 199 -2.56 -16.15 -0.52
CA GLY A 199 -3.11 -14.84 -0.83
C GLY A 199 -4.62 -14.74 -0.61
N ILE A 200 -5.39 -15.83 -0.75
CA ILE A 200 -6.84 -15.84 -0.46
C ILE A 200 -7.08 -15.52 1.02
N TRP A 201 -6.37 -16.23 1.91
CA TRP A 201 -6.47 -15.99 3.35
C TRP A 201 -6.01 -14.58 3.71
N TRP A 202 -4.92 -14.11 3.11
CA TRP A 202 -4.45 -12.75 3.33
C TRP A 202 -5.49 -11.70 2.90
N TYR A 203 -6.06 -11.87 1.71
CA TYR A 203 -7.03 -10.96 1.12
C TYR A 203 -8.34 -10.89 1.92
N HIS A 204 -8.82 -12.01 2.46
CA HIS A 204 -10.07 -12.01 3.23
C HIS A 204 -9.90 -11.78 4.72
N VAL A 205 -8.77 -12.20 5.31
CA VAL A 205 -8.54 -12.18 6.75
C VAL A 205 -7.42 -11.22 7.11
N GLY A 206 -6.19 -11.48 6.64
CA GLY A 206 -4.99 -10.74 7.04
C GLY A 206 -5.12 -9.23 6.90
N ARG A 207 -5.49 -8.74 5.71
CA ARG A 207 -5.66 -7.29 5.46
C ARG A 207 -6.74 -6.64 6.32
N ARG A 208 -7.81 -7.39 6.66
CA ARG A 208 -8.93 -6.86 7.47
C ARG A 208 -8.56 -6.76 8.93
N VAL A 209 -7.81 -7.75 9.45
CA VAL A 209 -7.34 -7.75 10.84
C VAL A 209 -6.36 -6.59 11.07
N LYS A 210 -5.52 -6.26 10.09
CA LYS A 210 -4.53 -5.19 10.18
C LYS A 210 -5.08 -3.78 9.94
N PHE A 211 -6.21 -3.65 9.26
CA PHE A 211 -6.81 -2.34 8.99
C PHE A 211 -7.25 -1.64 10.29
N ASN A 212 -7.05 -0.33 10.35
CA ASN A 212 -7.25 0.50 11.54
C ASN A 212 -6.44 0.06 12.77
N ARG A 213 -5.31 -0.63 12.58
CA ARG A 213 -4.41 -1.02 13.68
C ARG A 213 -3.01 -0.42 13.52
N PRO A 214 -2.50 0.25 14.56
CA PRO A 214 -1.11 0.71 14.59
C PRO A 214 -0.11 -0.46 14.67
N ILE A 215 1.14 -0.19 14.31
CA ILE A 215 2.19 -1.23 14.14
C ILE A 215 2.53 -1.98 15.42
N ASP A 216 2.57 -1.27 16.54
CA ASP A 216 2.78 -1.83 17.88
C ASP A 216 1.78 -2.97 18.16
N ILE A 217 0.49 -2.77 17.86
CA ILE A 217 -0.55 -3.79 18.03
C ILE A 217 -0.45 -4.88 16.97
N GLN A 218 -0.06 -4.55 15.73
CA GLN A 218 0.05 -5.54 14.66
C GLN A 218 1.14 -6.59 14.92
N GLN A 219 2.26 -6.21 15.55
CA GLN A 219 3.37 -7.13 15.81
C GLN A 219 3.05 -8.13 16.92
N VAL A 220 2.32 -7.71 17.96
CA VAL A 220 1.88 -8.58 19.07
C VAL A 220 1.00 -9.75 18.59
N ILE A 221 0.32 -9.60 17.45
CA ILE A 221 -0.58 -10.63 16.90
C ILE A 221 0.18 -11.67 16.05
N LEU A 222 1.36 -11.34 15.54
CA LEU A 222 2.15 -12.25 14.69
C LEU A 222 3.14 -13.12 15.47
N GLU A 223 3.38 -12.80 16.75
CA GLU A 223 4.27 -13.55 17.66
C GLU A 223 3.53 -14.52 18.60
N ASN A 224 2.21 -14.73 18.39
CA ASN A 224 1.38 -15.73 19.10
C ASN A 224 0.85 -16.79 18.14
#